data_AF-A0A496VV41-F1
#
_entry.id   AF-A0A496VV41-F1
#
_cell.length_a   1.000
_cell.length_b   1.000
_cell.length_c   1.000
_cell.angle_alpha   90.00
_cell.angle_beta   90.00
_cell.angle_gamma   90.00
#
_symmetry.space_group_name_H-M   'P 1'
#
loop_
_entity.id
_entity.type
_entity.pdbx_description
1 polymer ?
#
loop_
_entity_poly.entity_id
_entity_poly.type
_entity_poly.pdbx_seq_one_letter_code
_entity_poly.pdbx_strand_id
1 'polypeptide(L)' 'MLRENMQLWYQTAAIKAKAEILLYLLTDKFGQVDDKTHVLISRLDENSLFECIKRLKGAQSVQDVLGQV' A
#
# COMPACT_ATOMS: atom_id res chain seq x y z
N MET A 1 -12.99 -8.43 -24.85
CA MET A 1 -13.98 -8.24 -23.76
C MET A 1 -13.74 -9.14 -22.54
N LEU A 2 -13.93 -10.47 -22.58
CA LEU A 2 -13.80 -11.31 -21.35
C LEU A 2 -12.37 -11.38 -20.79
N ARG A 3 -11.35 -11.46 -21.65
CA ARG A 3 -9.92 -11.50 -21.26
C ARG A 3 -9.44 -10.18 -20.65
N GLU A 4 -9.85 -9.04 -21.21
CA GLU A 4 -9.49 -7.70 -20.73
C GLU A 4 -10.09 -7.42 -19.34
N ASN A 5 -11.36 -7.81 -19.14
CA ASN A 5 -12.01 -7.69 -17.84
C ASN A 5 -11.33 -8.55 -16.77
N MET A 6 -10.88 -9.75 -17.14
CA MET A 6 -10.16 -10.64 -16.24
C MET A 6 -8.77 -10.08 -15.87
N GLN A 7 -8.06 -9.49 -16.83
CA GLN A 7 -6.78 -8.80 -16.57
C GLN A 7 -6.95 -7.60 -15.63
N LEU A 8 -7.96 -6.76 -15.87
CA LEU A 8 -8.29 -5.63 -14.98
C LEU A 8 -8.63 -6.09 -13.56
N TRP A 9 -9.37 -7.19 -13.44
CA TRP A 9 -9.69 -7.78 -12.14
C TRP A 9 -8.43 -8.23 -11.41
N TYR A 10 -7.53 -8.95 -12.09
CA TYR A 10 -6.27 -9.40 -11.50
C TYR A 10 -5.36 -8.25 -11.08
N GLN A 11 -5.25 -7.20 -11.91
CA GLN A 11 -4.48 -6.01 -11.58
C GLN A 11 -5.03 -5.33 -10.33
N THR A 12 -6.36 -5.16 -10.27
CA THR A 12 -7.02 -4.56 -9.10
C THR A 12 -6.83 -5.40 -7.84
N ALA A 13 -6.95 -6.73 -7.94
CA ALA A 13 -6.72 -7.65 -6.83
C ALA A 13 -5.27 -7.61 -6.34
N ALA A 14 -4.30 -7.55 -7.26
CA ALA A 14 -2.89 -7.47 -6.92
C ALA A 14 -2.54 -6.15 -6.20
N ILE A 15 -3.09 -5.02 -6.65
CA ILE A 15 -2.90 -3.72 -5.99
C ILE A 15 -3.49 -3.76 -4.57
N LYS A 16 -4.70 -4.30 -4.39
CA LYS A 16 -5.31 -4.45 -3.06
C LYS A 16 -4.48 -5.32 -2.13
N ALA A 17 -3.99 -6.47 -2.60
CA ALA A 17 -3.14 -7.34 -1.80
C ALA A 17 -1.84 -6.65 -1.36
N LYS A 18 -1.22 -5.84 -2.24
CA LYS A 18 -0.04 -5.04 -1.87
C LYS A 18 -0.35 -3.98 -0.82
N ALA A 19 -1.49 -3.31 -0.92
CA ALA A 19 -1.94 -2.34 0.07
C ALA A 19 -2.16 -2.99 1.45
N GLU A 20 -2.82 -4.15 1.50
CA GLU A 20 -3.02 -4.91 2.74
C GLU A 20 -1.70 -5.37 3.37
N ILE A 21 -0.77 -5.86 2.54
CA ILE A 21 0.57 -6.25 3.02
C ILE A 21 1.32 -5.03 3.59
N LEU A 22 1.26 -3.88 2.93
CA LEU A 22 1.90 -2.66 3.44
C LEU A 22 1.30 -2.25 4.79
N LEU A 23 -0.03 -2.29 4.94
CA LEU A 23 -0.71 -1.97 6.20
C LEU A 23 -0.32 -2.92 7.33
N TYR A 24 -0.22 -4.21 7.02
CA TYR A 24 0.28 -5.21 7.96
C TYR A 24 1.70 -4.88 8.42
N LEU A 25 2.61 -4.58 7.48
CA LEU A 25 4.00 -4.25 7.79
C LEU A 25 4.15 -2.94 8.59
N LEU A 26 3.33 -1.94 8.28
CA LEU A 26 3.30 -0.70 9.07
C LEU A 26 2.80 -0.95 10.48
N THR A 27 1.77 -1.79 10.63
CA THR A 27 1.22 -2.14 11.94
C THR A 27 2.21 -2.93 12.78
N ASP A 28 2.92 -3.88 12.16
CA ASP A 28 3.99 -4.65 12.80
C ASP A 28 5.14 -3.75 13.28
N LYS A 29 5.57 -2.80 12.44
CA LYS A 29 6.73 -1.95 12.75
C LYS A 29 6.42 -0.79 13.69
N PHE A 30 5.28 -0.13 13.52
CA PHE A 30 4.96 1.15 14.18
C PHE A 30 3.78 1.06 15.15
N GLY A 31 3.12 -0.10 15.27
CA GLY A 31 1.89 -0.26 16.02
C GLY A 31 0.66 0.19 15.22
N GLN A 32 -0.48 0.33 15.89
CA GLN A 32 -1.76 0.58 15.23
C GLN A 32 -1.71 1.79 14.29
N VAL A 33 -2.03 1.54 13.03
CA VAL A 33 -2.13 2.55 11.98
C VAL A 33 -3.54 3.15 12.00
N ASP A 34 -3.64 4.47 11.86
CA ASP A 34 -4.93 5.16 11.91
C ASP A 34 -5.75 4.98 10.62
N ASP A 35 -7.06 5.16 10.73
CA ASP A 35 -8.00 4.97 9.61
C ASP A 35 -7.69 5.87 8.41
N LYS A 36 -7.13 7.08 8.60
CA LYS A 36 -6.81 7.96 7.48
C LYS A 36 -5.65 7.39 6.68
N THR A 37 -4.63 6.87 7.36
CA THR A 37 -3.52 6.16 6.70
C THR A 37 -4.03 4.93 5.95
N HIS A 38 -4.97 4.19 6.54
CA HIS A 38 -5.60 3.04 5.87
C HIS A 38 -6.30 3.44 4.57
N VAL A 39 -7.11 4.50 4.60
CA VAL A 39 -7.78 5.03 3.41
C VAL A 39 -6.76 5.51 2.38
N LEU A 40 -5.70 6.19 2.81
CA LEU A 40 -4.67 6.71 1.91
C LEU A 40 -3.95 5.57 1.17
N ILE A 41 -3.48 4.54 1.90
CA ILE A 41 -2.79 3.38 1.31
C ILE A 41 -3.70 2.63 0.34
N SER A 42 -4.99 2.49 0.66
CA SER A 42 -5.95 1.81 -0.22
C SER A 42 -6.19 2.49 -1.58
N ARG A 43 -5.79 3.77 -1.71
CA ARG A 43 -5.94 4.58 -2.93
C ARG A 43 -4.65 4.69 -3.73
N LEU A 44 -3.53 4.21 -3.21
CA LEU A 44 -2.25 4.27 -3.90
C LEU A 44 -2.25 3.33 -5.11
N ASP A 45 -1.62 3.80 -6.19
CA ASP A 45 -1.30 2.95 -7.33
C ASP A 45 -0.12 2.01 -6.98
N GLU A 46 0.11 1.03 -7.86
CA GLU A 46 1.12 0.00 -7.66
C GLU A 46 2.54 0.56 -7.44
N ASN A 47 2.92 1.63 -8.15
CA ASN A 47 4.25 2.21 -8.02
C ASN A 47 4.39 2.94 -6.69
N SER A 48 3.37 3.70 -6.29
CA SER A 48 3.34 4.38 -5.01
C SER A 48 3.42 3.40 -3.84
N LEU A 49 2.71 2.27 -3.92
CA LEU A 49 2.81 1.17 -2.94
C LEU A 49 4.23 0.59 -2.88
N PHE A 50 4.86 0.38 -4.04
CA PHE A 50 6.21 -0.15 -4.12
C PHE A 50 7.26 0.80 -3.51
N GLU A 51 7.14 2.10 -3.76
CA GLU A 51 8.00 3.10 -3.15
C GLU A 51 7.82 3.19 -1.62
N CYS A 52 6.59 3.04 -1.11
CA CYS A 52 6.36 2.91 0.32
C CYS A 52 7.12 1.70 0.90
N ILE A 53 7.03 0.53 0.26
CA ILE A 53 7.75 -0.68 0.71
C ILE A 53 9.26 -0.45 0.75
N LYS A 54 9.84 0.28 -0.23
CA LYS A 54 11.27 0.63 -0.20
C LYS A 54 11.63 1.51 0.99
N ARG A 55 10.83 2.54 1.28
CA ARG A 55 11.07 3.48 2.40
C ARG A 55 10.92 2.81 3.76
N LEU A 56 10.10 1.77 3.86
CA LEU A 56 9.85 1.04 5.10
C LEU A 56 11.12 0.60 5.84
N LYS A 57 12.17 0.18 5.13
CA LYS A 57 13.39 -0.34 5.75
C LYS A 57 14.14 0.71 6.60
N GLY A 58 14.08 1.99 6.22
CA GLY A 58 14.77 3.09 6.90
C GLY A 58 13.86 4.04 7.69
N ALA A 59 12.54 3.92 7.54
CA ALA A 59 11.57 4.82 8.14
C ALA A 59 11.54 4.75 9.68
N GLN A 60 11.46 5.90 10.34
CA GLN A 60 11.26 6.02 11.79
C GLN A 60 9.78 6.21 12.15
N SER A 61 8.95 6.60 11.18
CA SER A 61 7.51 6.78 11.34
C SER A 61 6.74 6.30 10.12
N VAL A 62 5.42 6.15 10.28
CA VAL A 62 4.49 5.91 9.15
C VAL A 62 4.60 7.02 8.10
N GLN A 63 4.80 8.27 8.51
CA GLN A 63 4.93 9.42 7.60
C GLN A 63 6.18 9.33 6.72
N ASP A 64 7.30 8.80 7.23
CA ASP A 64 8.51 8.58 6.42
C ASP A 64 8.29 7.52 5.33
N VAL A 65 7.39 6.56 5.57
CA VAL A 65 7.03 5.53 4.59
C VAL A 65 6.16 6.11 3.49
N LEU A 66 5.13 6.87 3.89
CA LEU A 66 4.20 7.50 2.95
C LEU A 66 4.91 8.59 2.12
N GLY A 67 5.85 9.32 2.72
CA GLY A 67 6.54 10.45 2.09
C GLY A 67 5.65 11.69 1.99
N GLN A 68 6.03 12.64 1.14
CA GLN A 68 5.14 13.73 0.74
C GLN A 68 4.07 13.16 -0.20
N VAL A 69 2.97 12.67 0.36
CA VAL A 69 1.76 12.30 -0.37
C VAL A 69 0.89 13.53 -0.58
#